data_AF-A0A381YNM8-F1
#
_entry.id   AF-A0A381YNM8-F1
#
_cell.length_a   1.000
_cell.length_b   1.000
_cell.length_c   1.000
_cell.angle_alpha   90.00
_cell.angle_beta   90.00
_cell.angle_gamma   90.00
#
_symmetry.space_group_name_H-M   'P 1'
#
loop_
_entity.id
_entity.type
_entity.pdbx_description
1 polymer ?
#
loop_
_entity_poly.entity_id
_entity_poly.type
_entity_poly.pdbx_seq_one_letter_code
_entity_poly.pdbx_strand_id
1 'polypeptide(L)'
;MDTEALLAVTPGELAQALLLRRQVLKEELPNVIRTLEAEEESLEPRVQRIVTSHRATNDKVAELKKKRNQAQKEAGSILGVVRGARDSLAESSKMVNLDPNWKKEKLLDELEQIENSIQTSALDHRAERKLLDRRKKLLEENDRWLKSRRDSNPEMASFIDSRTEMNILYREADKAHRSMIEIVEKAQPMHEKKVALTAELREIRRQLDRAKELLAQSDYAIAHWERRLKDGFEDLGVGFPDLMVANIRVSKGGKSSFARNSKPKHSRDLSGGEEK
;
A
#
# COMPACT_ATOMS: atom_id res chain seq x y z
N MET A 1 -36.34 3.04 26.31
CA MET A 1 -36.92 4.22 25.66
C MET A 1 -38.32 3.84 25.26
N ASP A 2 -39.33 4.30 25.99
CA ASP A 2 -40.73 4.00 25.67
C ASP A 2 -41.14 4.74 24.39
N THR A 3 -41.74 4.01 23.46
CA THR A 3 -42.15 4.54 22.15
C THR A 3 -43.28 5.57 22.28
N GLU A 4 -44.14 5.42 23.27
CA GLU A 4 -45.19 6.39 23.61
C GLU A 4 -44.60 7.70 24.13
N ALA A 5 -43.53 7.63 24.93
CA ALA A 5 -42.84 8.82 25.44
C ALA A 5 -42.16 9.62 24.33
N LEU A 6 -41.63 8.96 23.29
CA LEU A 6 -41.04 9.63 22.13
C LEU A 6 -42.10 10.31 21.23
N LEU A 7 -43.32 9.78 21.18
CA LEU A 7 -44.43 10.37 20.43
C LEU A 7 -45.08 11.56 21.16
N ALA A 8 -44.95 11.62 22.48
CA ALA A 8 -45.49 12.69 23.31
C ALA A 8 -44.61 13.96 23.35
N VAL A 9 -43.35 13.89 22.88
CA VAL A 9 -42.41 15.01 22.97
C VAL A 9 -42.87 16.17 22.08
N THR A 10 -43.00 17.36 22.67
CA THR A 10 -43.38 18.56 21.93
C THR A 10 -42.22 19.13 21.11
N PRO A 11 -42.48 19.85 20.01
CA PRO A 11 -41.44 20.56 19.26
C PRO A 11 -40.62 21.54 20.13
N GLY A 12 -41.26 22.14 21.13
CA GLY A 12 -40.62 23.02 22.11
C GLY A 12 -39.59 22.28 22.98
N GLU A 13 -39.96 21.12 23.54
CA GLU A 13 -39.05 20.29 24.34
C GLU A 13 -37.87 19.76 23.51
N LEU A 14 -38.11 19.36 22.25
CA LEU A 14 -37.04 18.96 21.34
C LEU A 14 -36.07 20.12 21.04
N ALA A 15 -36.60 21.31 20.78
CA ALA A 15 -35.78 22.48 20.51
C ALA A 15 -34.98 22.93 21.75
N GLN A 16 -35.56 22.84 22.95
CA GLN A 16 -34.85 23.08 24.20
C GLN A 16 -33.73 22.05 24.42
N ALA A 17 -34.00 20.76 24.20
CA ALA A 17 -32.98 19.71 24.32
C ALA A 17 -31.83 19.92 23.31
N LEU A 18 -32.15 20.30 22.07
CA LEU A 18 -31.16 20.63 21.05
C LEU A 18 -30.34 21.87 21.39
N LEU A 19 -30.97 22.90 21.95
CA LEU A 19 -30.29 24.12 22.41
C LEU A 19 -29.32 23.79 23.56
N LEU A 20 -29.79 23.09 24.59
CA LEU A 20 -28.97 22.66 25.73
C LEU A 20 -27.77 21.85 25.26
N ARG A 21 -27.99 20.86 24.37
CA ARG A 21 -26.90 20.08 23.79
C ARG A 21 -25.87 20.97 23.09
N ARG A 22 -26.29 21.99 22.33
CA ARG A 22 -25.39 22.91 21.63
C ARG A 22 -24.62 23.83 22.58
N GLN A 23 -25.25 24.27 23.67
CA GLN A 23 -24.59 25.05 24.72
C GLN A 23 -23.51 24.23 25.42
N VAL A 24 -23.84 23.00 25.85
CA VAL A 24 -22.87 22.06 26.44
C VAL A 24 -21.72 21.78 25.46
N LEU A 25 -22.02 21.51 24.19
CA LEU A 25 -20.98 21.30 23.18
C LEU A 25 -20.07 22.53 23.04
N LYS A 26 -20.61 23.74 23.05
CA LYS A 26 -19.79 24.96 22.98
C LYS A 26 -18.83 25.11 24.16
N GLU A 27 -19.24 24.67 25.35
CA GLU A 27 -18.41 24.69 26.56
C GLU A 27 -17.33 23.60 26.54
N GLU A 28 -17.64 22.41 26.02
CA GLU A 28 -16.73 21.26 26.02
C GLU A 28 -15.74 21.27 24.84
N LEU A 29 -16.15 21.75 23.66
CA LEU A 29 -15.34 21.72 22.43
C LEU A 29 -13.95 22.38 22.59
N PRO A 30 -13.77 23.52 23.27
CA PRO A 30 -12.44 24.10 23.48
C PRO A 30 -11.48 23.18 24.22
N ASN A 31 -11.97 22.40 25.20
CA ASN A 31 -11.15 21.44 25.92
C ASN A 31 -10.78 20.27 25.01
N VAL A 32 -11.73 19.75 24.23
CA VAL A 32 -11.50 18.69 23.23
C VAL A 32 -10.48 19.12 22.17
N ILE A 33 -10.54 20.37 21.70
CA ILE A 33 -9.56 20.92 20.75
C ILE A 33 -8.17 20.94 21.38
N ARG A 34 -8.03 21.43 22.62
CA ARG A 34 -6.74 21.44 23.33
C ARG A 34 -6.16 20.04 23.52
N THR A 35 -6.99 19.04 23.85
CA THR A 35 -6.52 17.67 23.99
C THR A 35 -6.04 17.10 22.65
N LEU A 36 -6.78 17.34 21.56
CA LEU A 36 -6.40 16.89 20.22
C LEU A 36 -5.14 17.61 19.70
N GLU A 37 -4.97 18.90 19.99
CA GLU A 37 -3.77 19.66 19.66
C GLU A 37 -2.55 19.10 20.42
N ALA A 38 -2.68 18.82 21.72
CA ALA A 38 -1.61 18.19 22.50
C ALA A 38 -1.26 16.78 21.99
N GLU A 39 -2.26 15.99 21.60
CA GLU A 39 -2.05 14.67 20.99
C GLU A 39 -1.30 14.79 19.66
N GLU A 40 -1.71 15.73 18.78
CA GLU A 40 -1.03 16.02 17.52
C GLU A 40 0.43 16.42 17.74
N GLU A 41 0.71 17.37 18.63
CA GLU A 41 2.07 17.84 18.96
C GLU A 41 2.95 16.69 19.49
N SER A 42 2.37 15.74 20.23
CA SER A 42 3.10 14.59 20.75
C SER A 42 3.40 13.51 19.69
N LEU A 43 2.50 13.33 18.71
CA LEU A 43 2.56 12.28 17.69
C LEU A 43 3.33 12.70 16.45
N GLU A 44 3.24 13.96 16.05
CA GLU A 44 3.92 14.50 14.88
C GLU A 44 5.44 14.20 14.85
N PRO A 45 6.23 14.45 15.91
CA PRO A 45 7.67 14.12 15.90
C PRO A 45 7.93 12.61 15.85
N ARG A 46 7.01 11.77 16.31
CA ARG A 46 7.13 10.31 16.19
C ARG A 46 6.92 9.89 14.74
N VAL A 47 5.88 10.41 14.09
CA VAL A 47 5.60 10.16 12.67
C VAL A 47 6.75 10.63 11.80
N GLN A 48 7.25 11.84 12.00
CA GLN A 48 8.37 12.38 11.24
C GLN A 48 9.62 11.50 11.35
N ARG A 49 9.97 11.03 12.56
CA ARG A 49 11.10 10.11 12.78
C ARG A 49 10.95 8.78 12.05
N ILE A 50 9.75 8.20 12.05
CA ILE A 50 9.52 6.93 11.34
C ILE A 50 9.54 7.15 9.83
N VAL A 51 8.97 8.24 9.33
CA VAL A 51 8.97 8.58 7.90
C VAL A 51 10.39 8.79 7.38
N THR A 52 11.22 9.55 8.10
CA THR A 52 12.63 9.78 7.71
C THR A 52 13.45 8.49 7.78
N SER A 53 13.25 7.67 8.81
CA SER A 53 13.91 6.38 8.92
C SER A 53 13.51 5.43 7.78
N HIS A 54 12.22 5.33 7.47
CA HIS A 54 11.71 4.54 6.35
C HIS A 54 12.23 5.06 4.99
N ARG A 55 12.38 6.38 4.84
CA ARG A 55 13.00 6.96 3.64
C ARG A 55 14.45 6.52 3.51
N ALA A 56 15.23 6.62 4.58
CA ALA A 56 16.62 6.20 4.60
C ALA A 56 16.78 4.68 4.31
N THR A 57 15.88 3.82 4.80
CA THR A 57 15.89 2.39 4.44
C THR A 57 15.57 2.17 2.98
N ASN A 58 14.61 2.91 2.43
CA ASN A 58 14.26 2.83 1.01
C ASN A 58 15.41 3.29 0.10
N ASP A 59 16.12 4.34 0.49
CA ASP A 59 17.28 4.84 -0.25
C ASP A 59 18.39 3.78 -0.29
N LYS A 60 18.68 3.12 0.85
CA LYS A 60 19.62 1.99 0.92
C LYS A 60 19.18 0.82 0.03
N VAL A 61 17.89 0.47 0.04
CA VAL A 61 17.34 -0.58 -0.84
C VAL A 61 17.50 -0.18 -2.31
N ALA A 62 17.27 1.09 -2.66
CA ALA A 62 17.44 1.59 -4.02
C ALA A 62 18.91 1.52 -4.49
N GLU A 63 19.87 1.86 -3.62
CA GLU A 63 21.29 1.71 -3.91
C GLU A 63 21.69 0.25 -4.14
N LEU A 64 21.21 -0.67 -3.30
CA LEU A 64 21.47 -2.10 -3.47
C LEU A 64 20.85 -2.64 -4.76
N LYS A 65 19.65 -2.19 -5.13
CA LYS A 65 19.03 -2.51 -6.42
C LYS A 65 19.87 -2.02 -7.59
N LYS A 66 20.42 -0.79 -7.52
CA LYS A 66 21.31 -0.26 -8.56
C LYS A 66 22.57 -1.14 -8.72
N LYS A 67 23.24 -1.45 -7.60
CA LYS A 67 24.44 -2.32 -7.60
C LYS A 67 24.14 -3.70 -8.18
N ARG A 68 23.06 -4.34 -7.71
CA ARG A 68 22.60 -5.64 -8.21
C ARG A 68 22.34 -5.60 -9.71
N ASN A 69 21.55 -4.63 -10.18
CA ASN A 69 21.18 -4.52 -11.60
C ASN A 69 22.40 -4.25 -12.49
N GLN A 70 23.35 -3.45 -12.03
CA GLN A 70 24.60 -3.20 -12.75
C GLN A 70 25.42 -4.48 -12.90
N ALA A 71 25.68 -5.18 -11.79
CA ALA A 71 26.43 -6.44 -11.80
C ALA A 71 25.72 -7.53 -12.64
N GLN A 72 24.38 -7.62 -12.57
CA GLN A 72 23.61 -8.54 -13.41
C GLN A 72 23.72 -8.20 -14.90
N LYS A 73 23.66 -6.92 -15.26
CA LYS A 73 23.80 -6.48 -16.65
C LYS A 73 25.19 -6.78 -17.20
N GLU A 74 26.22 -6.48 -16.42
CA GLU A 74 27.61 -6.78 -16.78
C GLU A 74 27.82 -8.30 -16.94
N ALA A 75 27.32 -9.11 -15.99
CA ALA A 75 27.38 -10.57 -16.07
C ALA A 75 26.63 -11.12 -17.31
N GLY A 76 25.49 -10.54 -17.66
CA GLY A 76 24.75 -10.89 -18.88
C GLY A 76 25.51 -10.57 -20.16
N SER A 77 26.25 -9.45 -20.20
CA SER A 77 27.11 -9.11 -21.35
C SER A 77 28.26 -10.09 -21.51
N ILE A 78 28.92 -10.46 -20.40
CA ILE A 78 30.00 -11.46 -20.39
C ILE A 78 29.46 -12.83 -20.75
N LEU A 79 28.25 -13.19 -20.33
CA LEU A 79 27.60 -14.46 -20.72
C LEU A 79 27.49 -14.59 -22.25
N GLY A 80 27.16 -13.51 -22.95
CA GLY A 80 27.15 -13.47 -24.42
C GLY A 80 28.53 -13.74 -25.03
N VAL A 81 29.57 -13.10 -24.49
CA VAL A 81 30.97 -13.32 -24.92
C VAL A 81 31.42 -14.75 -24.65
N VAL A 82 31.09 -15.29 -23.46
CA VAL A 82 31.40 -16.67 -23.06
C VAL A 82 30.69 -17.67 -23.98
N ARG A 83 29.44 -17.40 -24.39
CA ARG A 83 28.72 -18.21 -25.39
C ARG A 83 29.43 -18.20 -26.74
N GLY A 84 29.77 -17.02 -27.28
CA GLY A 84 30.48 -16.92 -28.56
C GLY A 84 31.87 -17.56 -28.55
N ALA A 85 32.64 -17.39 -27.46
CA ALA A 85 33.94 -18.03 -27.28
C ALA A 85 33.81 -19.56 -27.17
N ARG A 86 32.76 -20.04 -26.50
CA ARG A 86 32.44 -21.48 -26.43
C ARG A 86 32.16 -22.05 -27.82
N ASP A 87 31.32 -21.39 -28.59
CA ASP A 87 30.89 -21.88 -29.91
C ASP A 87 32.09 -21.90 -30.88
N SER A 88 32.96 -20.88 -30.83
CA SER A 88 34.23 -20.85 -31.59
C SER A 88 35.21 -21.96 -31.18
N LEU A 89 35.29 -22.27 -29.87
CA LEU A 89 36.11 -23.37 -29.34
C LEU A 89 35.55 -24.75 -29.71
N ALA A 90 34.23 -24.86 -29.86
CA ALA A 90 33.58 -26.08 -30.34
C ALA A 90 33.83 -26.31 -31.83
N GLU A 91 33.70 -25.27 -32.66
CA GLU A 91 33.95 -25.34 -34.12
C GLU A 91 35.41 -25.66 -34.46
N SER A 92 36.36 -25.12 -33.69
CA SER A 92 37.79 -25.33 -33.92
C SER A 92 38.30 -26.71 -33.48
N SER A 93 37.45 -27.56 -32.88
CA SER A 93 37.81 -28.88 -32.33
C SER A 93 39.02 -28.89 -31.38
N LYS A 94 39.47 -27.72 -30.90
CA LYS A 94 40.57 -27.53 -29.95
C LYS A 94 40.14 -27.81 -28.50
N MET A 95 38.89 -28.19 -28.29
CA MET A 95 38.35 -28.52 -26.98
C MET A 95 38.71 -29.97 -26.59
N VAL A 96 39.98 -30.21 -26.26
CA VAL A 96 40.48 -31.55 -25.88
C VAL A 96 39.86 -31.99 -24.54
N ASN A 97 39.20 -33.16 -24.61
CA ASN A 97 38.50 -33.92 -23.56
C ASN A 97 37.44 -33.16 -22.75
N LEU A 98 36.18 -33.47 -23.03
CA LEU A 98 35.02 -33.08 -22.23
C LEU A 98 34.54 -34.26 -21.40
N ASP A 99 34.53 -34.06 -20.08
CA ASP A 99 33.42 -34.53 -19.25
C ASP A 99 32.10 -34.06 -19.90
N PRO A 100 31.13 -34.96 -20.12
CA PRO A 100 30.23 -34.91 -21.26
C PRO A 100 29.40 -33.61 -21.31
N ASN A 101 29.25 -33.06 -22.52
CA ASN A 101 28.64 -31.76 -22.85
C ASN A 101 27.37 -31.39 -22.06
N TRP A 102 26.58 -32.39 -21.64
CA TRP A 102 25.35 -32.23 -20.84
C TRP A 102 25.54 -31.47 -19.52
N LYS A 103 26.69 -31.59 -18.85
CA LYS A 103 26.91 -30.99 -17.51
C LYS A 103 27.21 -29.49 -17.59
N LYS A 104 27.70 -29.00 -18.73
CA LYS A 104 28.05 -27.58 -18.96
C LYS A 104 26.89 -26.77 -19.52
N GLU A 105 26.13 -27.35 -20.45
CA GLU A 105 24.87 -26.76 -20.93
C GLU A 105 23.89 -26.56 -19.78
N LYS A 106 23.68 -27.62 -18.97
CA LYS A 106 22.83 -27.51 -17.77
C LYS A 106 23.26 -26.40 -16.82
N LEU A 107 24.56 -26.19 -16.60
CA LEU A 107 25.02 -25.17 -15.66
C LEU A 107 24.73 -23.73 -16.13
N LEU A 108 24.89 -23.46 -17.43
CA LEU A 108 24.56 -22.16 -18.03
C LEU A 108 23.06 -21.92 -18.02
N ASP A 109 22.30 -22.92 -18.47
CA ASP A 109 20.86 -22.83 -18.59
C ASP A 109 20.20 -22.77 -17.22
N GLU A 110 20.73 -23.47 -16.21
CA GLU A 110 20.27 -23.37 -14.83
C GLU A 110 20.56 -22.00 -14.21
N LEU A 111 21.71 -21.37 -14.50
CA LEU A 111 22.00 -20.01 -14.04
C LEU A 111 21.05 -18.98 -14.68
N GLU A 112 20.77 -19.12 -15.97
CA GLU A 112 19.82 -18.26 -16.70
C GLU A 112 18.37 -18.50 -16.25
N GLN A 113 17.97 -19.74 -15.99
CA GLN A 113 16.66 -20.07 -15.41
C GLN A 113 16.49 -19.48 -14.01
N ILE A 114 17.52 -19.54 -13.16
CA ILE A 114 17.47 -18.91 -11.84
C ILE A 114 17.32 -17.40 -11.99
N GLU A 115 18.09 -16.77 -12.87
CA GLU A 115 17.99 -15.33 -13.13
C GLU A 115 16.59 -14.95 -13.63
N ASN A 116 16.05 -15.66 -14.62
CA ASN A 116 14.71 -15.45 -15.13
C ASN A 116 13.65 -15.63 -14.03
N SER A 117 13.80 -16.64 -13.17
CA SER A 117 12.89 -16.84 -12.05
C SER A 117 12.94 -15.66 -11.07
N ILE A 118 14.14 -15.19 -10.71
CA ILE A 118 14.30 -14.01 -9.82
C ILE A 118 13.70 -12.75 -10.46
N GLN A 119 13.78 -12.59 -11.78
CA GLN A 119 13.26 -11.41 -12.48
C GLN A 119 11.74 -11.44 -12.72
N THR A 120 11.18 -12.61 -13.02
CA THR A 120 9.79 -12.73 -13.53
C THR A 120 8.81 -13.20 -12.46
N SER A 121 9.26 -13.94 -11.46
CA SER A 121 8.38 -14.46 -10.41
C SER A 121 8.38 -13.55 -9.18
N ALA A 122 7.19 -13.10 -8.77
CA ALA A 122 6.97 -12.39 -7.51
C ALA A 122 7.07 -13.39 -6.35
N LEU A 123 8.30 -13.84 -6.05
CA LEU A 123 8.58 -14.81 -5.00
C LEU A 123 8.73 -14.14 -3.64
N ASP A 124 8.25 -14.81 -2.59
CA ASP A 124 8.52 -14.40 -1.22
C ASP A 124 10.04 -14.35 -0.96
N HIS A 125 10.47 -13.49 -0.02
CA HIS A 125 11.87 -13.37 0.42
C HIS A 125 12.54 -14.71 0.77
N ARG A 126 11.76 -15.68 1.28
CA ARG A 126 12.23 -17.03 1.59
C ARG A 126 12.53 -17.86 0.33
N ALA A 127 11.70 -17.74 -0.69
CA ALA A 127 11.91 -18.43 -1.96
C ALA A 127 13.06 -17.78 -2.75
N GLU A 128 13.18 -16.45 -2.73
CA GLU A 128 14.33 -15.75 -3.31
C GLU A 128 15.65 -16.20 -2.66
N ARG A 129 15.72 -16.33 -1.33
CA ARG A 129 16.91 -16.87 -0.63
C ARG A 129 17.30 -18.25 -1.13
N LYS A 130 16.33 -19.16 -1.30
CA LYS A 130 16.59 -20.53 -1.81
C LYS A 130 17.19 -20.50 -3.22
N LEU A 131 16.72 -19.61 -4.08
CA LEU A 131 17.26 -19.44 -5.43
C LEU A 131 18.69 -18.89 -5.41
N LEU A 132 18.98 -17.90 -4.55
CA LEU A 132 20.34 -17.38 -4.36
C LEU A 132 21.30 -18.45 -3.80
N ASP A 133 20.82 -19.32 -2.91
CA ASP A 133 21.63 -20.44 -2.40
C ASP A 133 21.87 -21.50 -3.47
N ARG A 134 20.88 -21.78 -4.33
CA ARG A 134 21.07 -22.64 -5.51
C ARG A 134 22.10 -22.04 -6.47
N ARG A 135 22.00 -20.74 -6.79
CA ARG A 135 22.96 -20.03 -7.65
C ARG A 135 24.36 -20.11 -7.06
N LYS A 136 24.52 -19.85 -5.75
CA LYS A 136 25.82 -19.94 -5.07
C LYS A 136 26.46 -21.31 -5.23
N LYS A 137 25.70 -22.41 -5.04
CA LYS A 137 26.20 -23.78 -5.23
C LYS A 137 26.66 -24.01 -6.67
N LEU A 138 25.87 -23.58 -7.66
CA LEU A 138 26.24 -23.67 -9.08
C LEU A 138 27.52 -22.89 -9.40
N LEU A 139 27.70 -21.69 -8.84
CA LEU A 139 28.92 -20.89 -9.00
C LEU A 139 30.13 -21.56 -8.34
N GLU A 140 29.98 -22.20 -7.19
CA GLU A 140 31.05 -22.95 -6.53
C GLU A 140 31.48 -24.20 -7.34
N GLU A 141 30.52 -24.92 -7.90
CA GLU A 141 30.79 -26.05 -8.81
C GLU A 141 31.53 -25.58 -10.07
N ASN A 142 31.10 -24.44 -10.64
CA ASN A 142 31.73 -23.84 -11.80
C ASN A 142 33.19 -23.43 -11.53
N ASP A 143 33.46 -22.78 -10.39
CA ASP A 143 34.81 -22.37 -10.00
C ASP A 143 35.76 -23.56 -9.80
N ARG A 144 35.29 -24.63 -9.14
CA ARG A 144 36.10 -25.86 -8.98
C ARG A 144 36.49 -26.43 -10.33
N TRP A 145 35.52 -26.46 -11.26
CA TRP A 145 35.74 -26.93 -12.61
C TRP A 145 36.73 -26.06 -13.40
N LEU A 146 36.61 -24.73 -13.33
CA LEU A 146 37.53 -23.81 -14.00
C LEU A 146 38.96 -23.93 -13.49
N LYS A 147 39.16 -24.06 -12.18
CA LYS A 147 40.49 -24.22 -11.57
C LYS A 147 41.20 -25.47 -12.08
N SER A 148 40.54 -26.63 -12.02
CA SER A 148 41.12 -27.89 -12.53
C SER A 148 41.48 -27.82 -14.02
N ARG A 149 40.79 -26.98 -14.80
CA ARG A 149 41.00 -26.88 -16.24
C ARG A 149 42.06 -25.87 -16.65
N ARG A 150 42.22 -24.79 -15.88
CA ARG A 150 43.29 -23.80 -16.09
C ARG A 150 44.66 -24.47 -16.05
N ASP A 151 44.85 -25.41 -15.14
CA ASP A 151 46.10 -26.17 -15.00
C ASP A 151 46.33 -27.15 -16.17
N SER A 152 45.27 -27.51 -16.91
CA SER A 152 45.29 -28.54 -17.95
C SER A 152 45.33 -27.99 -19.39
N ASN A 153 44.85 -26.78 -19.64
CA ASN A 153 44.72 -26.22 -21.00
C ASN A 153 44.94 -24.69 -21.04
N PRO A 154 46.17 -24.21 -21.35
CA PRO A 154 46.48 -22.79 -21.44
C PRO A 154 45.83 -22.08 -22.63
N GLU A 155 45.49 -22.78 -23.73
CA GLU A 155 44.77 -22.20 -24.87
C GLU A 155 43.34 -21.73 -24.53
N MET A 156 42.78 -22.19 -23.40
CA MET A 156 41.43 -21.84 -22.93
C MET A 156 41.43 -20.68 -21.92
N ALA A 157 42.57 -20.01 -21.72
CA ALA A 157 42.74 -18.98 -20.69
C ALA A 157 41.72 -17.82 -20.83
N SER A 158 41.53 -17.27 -22.02
CA SER A 158 40.59 -16.15 -22.25
C SER A 158 39.12 -16.50 -21.92
N PHE A 159 38.72 -17.74 -22.21
CA PHE A 159 37.40 -18.27 -21.85
C PHE A 159 37.26 -18.46 -20.34
N ILE A 160 38.30 -18.98 -19.68
CA ILE A 160 38.33 -19.17 -18.24
C ILE A 160 38.29 -17.82 -17.51
N ASP A 161 39.05 -16.84 -17.98
CA ASP A 161 39.13 -15.49 -17.39
C ASP A 161 37.77 -14.78 -17.46
N SER A 162 37.15 -14.77 -18.65
CA SER A 162 35.80 -14.25 -18.86
C SER A 162 34.78 -14.95 -17.94
N ARG A 163 34.94 -16.26 -17.74
CA ARG A 163 34.05 -17.03 -16.88
C ARG A 163 34.24 -16.70 -15.39
N THR A 164 35.47 -16.53 -14.94
CA THR A 164 35.76 -16.10 -13.57
C THR A 164 35.23 -14.70 -13.30
N GLU A 165 35.37 -13.77 -14.25
CA GLU A 165 34.82 -12.42 -14.14
C GLU A 165 33.29 -12.44 -14.02
N MET A 166 32.62 -13.26 -14.84
CA MET A 166 31.18 -13.48 -14.75
C MET A 166 30.76 -14.04 -13.38
N ASN A 167 31.50 -15.02 -12.82
CA ASN A 167 31.20 -15.58 -11.50
C ASN A 167 31.39 -14.55 -10.37
N ILE A 168 32.37 -13.64 -10.49
CA ILE A 168 32.57 -12.54 -9.54
C ILE A 168 31.37 -11.59 -9.57
N LEU A 169 30.91 -11.18 -10.75
CA LEU A 169 29.76 -10.29 -10.91
C LEU A 169 28.46 -10.92 -10.36
N TYR A 170 28.22 -12.21 -10.62
CA TYR A 170 27.07 -12.89 -10.02
C TYR A 170 27.14 -12.97 -8.50
N ARG A 171 28.32 -13.15 -7.92
CA ARG A 171 28.49 -13.11 -6.45
C ARG A 171 28.22 -11.72 -5.89
N GLU A 172 28.64 -10.67 -6.59
CA GLU A 172 28.36 -9.29 -6.18
C GLU A 172 26.86 -8.99 -6.24
N ALA A 173 26.20 -9.38 -7.33
CA ALA A 173 24.75 -9.27 -7.47
C ALA A 173 24.00 -10.03 -6.37
N ASP A 174 24.37 -11.28 -6.11
CA ASP A 174 23.75 -12.11 -5.08
C ASP A 174 23.97 -11.53 -3.67
N LYS A 175 25.17 -10.98 -3.39
CA LYS A 175 25.46 -10.32 -2.12
C LYS A 175 24.59 -9.08 -1.93
N ALA A 176 24.49 -8.24 -2.97
CA ALA A 176 23.63 -7.06 -2.93
C ALA A 176 22.14 -7.44 -2.76
N HIS A 177 21.68 -8.50 -3.42
CA HIS A 177 20.32 -9.02 -3.31
C HIS A 177 20.02 -9.61 -1.93
N ARG A 178 20.96 -10.37 -1.34
CA ARG A 178 20.83 -10.88 0.05
C ARG A 178 20.73 -9.74 1.06
N SER A 179 21.62 -8.75 0.98
CA SER A 179 21.58 -7.57 1.86
C SER A 179 20.30 -6.78 1.67
N MET A 180 19.77 -6.70 0.44
CA MET A 180 18.49 -6.06 0.16
C MET A 180 17.35 -6.80 0.86
N ILE A 181 17.27 -8.13 0.74
CA ILE A 181 16.25 -8.95 1.42
C ILE A 181 16.29 -8.72 2.93
N GLU A 182 17.48 -8.73 3.54
CA GLU A 182 17.63 -8.51 4.99
C GLU A 182 17.13 -7.13 5.44
N ILE A 183 17.39 -6.08 4.66
CA ILE A 183 16.92 -4.73 4.96
C ILE A 183 15.40 -4.66 4.81
N VAL A 184 14.83 -5.25 3.77
CA VAL A 184 13.38 -5.27 3.53
C VAL A 184 12.67 -6.02 4.66
N GLU A 185 13.16 -7.19 5.07
CA GLU A 185 12.60 -7.94 6.20
C GLU A 185 12.61 -7.15 7.51
N LYS A 186 13.70 -6.40 7.78
CA LYS A 186 13.79 -5.53 8.96
C LYS A 186 12.89 -4.29 8.84
N ALA A 187 12.69 -3.78 7.63
CA ALA A 187 11.88 -2.60 7.35
C ALA A 187 10.37 -2.89 7.38
N GLN A 188 9.94 -4.13 7.13
CA GLN A 188 8.53 -4.53 7.11
C GLN A 188 7.74 -4.12 8.38
N PRO A 189 8.15 -4.49 9.60
CA PRO A 189 7.44 -4.05 10.81
C PRO A 189 7.52 -2.53 11.03
N MET A 190 8.56 -1.87 10.52
CA MET A 190 8.65 -0.40 10.57
C MET A 190 7.65 0.26 9.62
N HIS A 191 7.42 -0.33 8.45
CA HIS A 191 6.42 0.11 7.50
C HIS A 191 5.01 0.00 8.09
N GLU A 192 4.68 -1.12 8.72
CA GLU A 192 3.39 -1.32 9.40
C GLU A 192 3.16 -0.26 10.49
N LYS A 193 4.18 -0.02 11.34
CA LYS A 193 4.15 1.05 12.35
C LYS A 193 3.99 2.43 11.74
N LYS A 194 4.68 2.71 10.63
CA LYS A 194 4.55 3.97 9.89
C LYS A 194 3.10 4.17 9.44
N VAL A 195 2.51 3.16 8.79
CA VAL A 195 1.14 3.23 8.28
C VAL A 195 0.17 3.49 9.43
N ALA A 196 0.28 2.75 10.54
CA ALA A 196 -0.56 2.94 11.72
C ALA A 196 -0.44 4.38 12.29
N LEU A 197 0.76 4.86 12.62
CA LEU A 197 0.93 6.20 13.19
C LEU A 197 0.51 7.31 12.22
N THR A 198 0.73 7.14 10.91
CA THR A 198 0.25 8.13 9.93
C THR A 198 -1.27 8.15 9.81
N ALA A 199 -1.92 7.00 9.99
CA ALA A 199 -3.38 6.92 10.01
C ALA A 199 -3.94 7.56 11.28
N GLU A 200 -3.33 7.31 12.44
CA GLU A 200 -3.68 7.96 13.71
C GLU A 200 -3.55 9.48 13.64
N LEU A 201 -2.41 10.00 13.16
CA LEU A 201 -2.20 11.44 13.00
C LEU A 201 -3.23 12.07 12.04
N ARG A 202 -3.56 11.37 10.95
CA ARG A 202 -4.58 11.83 10.00
C ARG A 202 -5.96 11.88 10.65
N GLU A 203 -6.28 10.93 11.50
CA GLU A 203 -7.57 10.88 12.18
C GLU A 203 -7.69 11.98 13.24
N ILE A 204 -6.64 12.21 14.04
CA ILE A 204 -6.59 13.32 15.00
C ILE A 204 -6.77 14.67 14.30
N ARG A 205 -6.07 14.91 13.19
CA ARG A 205 -6.23 16.12 12.38
C ARG A 205 -7.66 16.32 11.89
N ARG A 206 -8.31 15.25 11.40
CA ARG A 206 -9.71 15.31 10.97
C ARG A 206 -10.66 15.62 12.12
N GLN A 207 -10.45 15.00 13.28
CA GLN A 207 -11.27 15.25 14.47
C GLN A 207 -11.08 16.68 14.97
N LEU A 208 -9.86 17.18 14.94
CA LEU A 208 -9.52 18.56 15.27
C LEU A 208 -10.19 19.54 14.31
N ASP A 209 -10.07 19.33 12.99
CA ASP A 209 -10.74 20.17 11.98
C ASP A 209 -12.25 20.17 12.19
N ARG A 210 -12.84 19.00 12.47
CA ARG A 210 -14.27 18.88 12.75
C ARG A 210 -14.67 19.58 14.04
N ALA A 211 -13.88 19.48 15.10
CA ALA A 211 -14.13 20.15 16.36
C ALA A 211 -14.06 21.68 16.20
N LYS A 212 -13.07 22.18 15.45
CA LYS A 212 -12.94 23.60 15.11
C LYS A 212 -14.11 24.10 14.26
N GLU A 213 -14.56 23.32 13.28
CA GLU A 213 -15.74 23.63 12.48
C GLU A 213 -17.02 23.68 13.34
N LEU A 214 -17.21 22.69 14.22
CA LEU A 214 -18.36 22.63 15.13
C LEU A 214 -18.38 23.82 16.10
N LEU A 215 -17.22 24.23 16.60
CA LEU A 215 -17.08 25.41 17.46
C LEU A 215 -17.39 26.69 16.68
N ALA A 216 -16.90 26.84 15.45
CA ALA A 216 -17.22 27.99 14.62
C ALA A 216 -18.72 28.10 14.30
N GLN A 217 -19.40 26.96 14.16
CA GLN A 217 -20.85 26.90 13.89
C GLN A 217 -21.70 27.06 15.17
N SER A 218 -21.13 26.90 16.37
CA SER A 218 -21.92 26.78 17.60
C SER A 218 -22.74 28.03 17.89
N ASP A 219 -22.18 29.22 17.66
CA ASP A 219 -22.85 30.49 18.00
C ASP A 219 -24.06 30.74 17.11
N TYR A 220 -23.90 30.55 15.80
CA TYR A 220 -25.01 30.61 14.86
C TYR A 220 -26.07 29.56 15.17
N ALA A 221 -25.63 28.35 15.51
CA ALA A 221 -26.48 27.22 15.83
C ALA A 221 -27.28 27.43 17.12
N ILE A 222 -26.71 28.07 18.14
CA ILE A 222 -27.38 28.46 19.39
C ILE A 222 -28.39 29.58 19.09
N ALA A 223 -27.97 30.65 18.43
CA ALA A 223 -28.83 31.78 18.07
C ALA A 223 -30.05 31.34 17.23
N HIS A 224 -29.87 30.40 16.30
CA HIS A 224 -30.96 29.83 15.51
C HIS A 224 -32.04 29.19 16.40
N TRP A 225 -31.67 28.36 17.37
CA TRP A 225 -32.65 27.69 18.24
C TRP A 225 -33.22 28.60 19.32
N GLU A 226 -32.44 29.54 19.85
CA GLU A 226 -32.96 30.57 20.75
C GLU A 226 -34.06 31.39 20.08
N ARG A 227 -33.86 31.76 18.80
CA ARG A 227 -34.87 32.45 18.02
C ARG A 227 -36.12 31.59 17.78
N ARG A 228 -35.95 30.30 17.44
CA ARG A 228 -37.08 29.37 17.26
C ARG A 228 -37.91 29.17 18.52
N LEU A 229 -37.28 29.16 19.68
CA LEU A 229 -37.98 29.06 20.96
C LEU A 229 -38.76 30.34 21.31
N LYS A 230 -38.32 31.51 20.83
CA LYS A 230 -38.99 32.80 21.05
C LYS A 230 -40.08 33.10 20.03
N ASP A 231 -39.75 32.97 18.75
CA ASP A 231 -40.57 33.42 17.62
C ASP A 231 -41.46 32.29 17.04
N GLY A 232 -41.21 31.04 17.41
CA GLY A 232 -41.96 29.86 16.96
C GLY A 232 -41.28 29.05 15.86
N PHE A 233 -41.97 27.99 15.42
CA PHE A 233 -41.45 26.97 14.49
C PHE A 233 -41.94 27.10 13.05
N GLU A 234 -42.81 28.10 12.79
CA GLU A 234 -43.40 28.38 11.48
C GLU A 234 -42.40 29.12 10.58
N ASP A 235 -42.83 29.65 9.43
CA ASP A 235 -41.96 30.40 8.52
C ASP A 235 -41.57 31.76 9.14
N LEU A 236 -40.28 31.96 9.41
CA LEU A 236 -39.74 33.22 9.97
C LEU A 236 -38.93 34.02 8.94
N GLY A 237 -38.99 33.65 7.66
CA GLY A 237 -38.30 34.31 6.56
C GLY A 237 -36.91 33.74 6.24
N VAL A 238 -36.06 34.56 5.59
CA VAL A 238 -34.78 34.12 5.01
C VAL A 238 -33.88 33.49 6.08
N GLY A 239 -33.47 32.24 5.85
CA GLY A 239 -32.63 31.46 6.77
C GLY A 239 -33.41 30.69 7.86
N PHE A 240 -34.73 30.84 7.95
CA PHE A 240 -35.59 30.19 8.93
C PHE A 240 -36.87 29.59 8.28
N PRO A 241 -36.74 28.51 7.49
CA PRO A 241 -37.87 27.86 6.81
C PRO A 241 -38.84 27.18 7.80
N ASP A 242 -40.12 27.04 7.45
CA ASP A 242 -41.10 26.36 8.30
C ASP A 242 -40.69 24.90 8.62
N LEU A 243 -40.49 24.62 9.91
CA LEU A 243 -40.09 23.29 10.41
C LEU A 243 -41.29 22.36 10.63
N MET A 244 -42.50 22.91 10.66
CA MET A 244 -43.74 22.18 10.93
C MET A 244 -44.38 21.60 9.66
N VAL A 245 -43.92 21.98 8.46
CA VAL A 245 -44.46 21.51 7.16
C VAL A 245 -44.61 19.99 7.11
N ALA A 246 -43.60 19.25 7.56
CA ALA A 246 -43.63 17.79 7.54
C ALA A 246 -44.64 17.21 8.55
N ASN A 247 -44.72 17.79 9.75
CA ASN A 247 -45.68 17.40 10.77
C ASN A 247 -47.12 17.66 10.30
N ILE A 248 -47.38 18.86 9.77
CA ILE A 248 -48.67 19.25 9.20
C ILE A 248 -49.07 18.35 8.02
N ARG A 249 -48.11 17.95 7.18
CA ARG A 249 -48.38 17.01 6.07
C ARG A 249 -48.83 15.65 6.57
N VAL A 250 -48.14 15.11 7.58
CA VAL A 250 -48.47 13.79 8.15
C VAL A 250 -49.78 13.83 8.91
N SER A 251 -50.05 14.88 9.70
CA SER A 251 -51.31 15.03 10.43
C SER A 251 -52.52 15.15 9.51
N LYS A 252 -52.34 15.71 8.31
CA LYS A 252 -53.35 15.74 7.23
C LYS A 252 -53.51 14.40 6.48
N GLY A 253 -52.90 13.32 6.95
CA GLY A 253 -52.94 11.99 6.33
C GLY A 253 -51.96 11.81 5.15
N GLY A 254 -51.04 12.75 4.95
CA GLY A 254 -50.01 12.68 3.91
C GLY A 254 -48.84 11.75 4.27
N LYS A 255 -48.04 11.38 3.28
CA LYS A 255 -46.85 10.53 3.46
C LYS A 255 -45.76 11.26 4.25
N SER A 256 -45.12 10.55 5.18
CA SER A 256 -43.94 11.05 5.91
C SER A 256 -42.75 11.23 4.95
N SER A 257 -41.85 12.15 5.27
CA SER A 257 -40.62 12.40 4.49
C SER A 257 -39.65 11.20 4.48
N PHE A 258 -39.77 10.31 5.45
CA PHE A 258 -38.94 9.10 5.57
C PHE A 258 -39.49 7.90 4.79
N ALA A 259 -40.77 7.94 4.38
CA ALA A 259 -41.32 6.96 3.47
C ALA A 259 -40.64 7.15 2.11
N ARG A 260 -39.61 6.32 1.81
CA ARG A 260 -38.99 6.26 0.48
C ARG A 260 -40.10 6.31 -0.56
N ASN A 261 -40.05 7.29 -1.47
CA ASN A 261 -40.87 7.27 -2.67
C ASN A 261 -40.63 5.93 -3.36
N SER A 262 -41.50 4.94 -3.12
CA SER A 262 -41.46 3.70 -3.88
C SER A 262 -41.81 4.12 -5.30
N LYS A 263 -40.81 4.19 -6.18
CA LYS A 263 -41.08 4.34 -7.60
C LYS A 263 -42.12 3.28 -7.95
N PRO A 264 -43.23 3.63 -8.64
CA PRO A 264 -44.19 2.62 -9.06
C PRO A 264 -43.42 1.57 -9.86
N LYS A 265 -43.54 0.29 -9.48
CA LYS A 265 -42.98 -0.81 -10.26
C LYS A 265 -43.56 -0.69 -11.66
N HIS A 266 -42.71 -0.39 -12.65
CA HIS A 266 -43.09 -0.44 -14.04
C HIS A 266 -43.58 -1.87 -14.31
N SER A 267 -44.87 -2.03 -14.64
CA SER A 267 -45.37 -3.28 -15.16
C SER A 267 -44.56 -3.58 -16.42
N ARG A 268 -43.83 -4.70 -16.41
CA ARG A 268 -43.32 -5.29 -17.64
C ARG A 268 -44.52 -5.93 -18.31
N ASP A 269 -44.98 -5.31 -19.39
CA ASP A 269 -45.94 -5.94 -20.29
C ASP A 269 -45.38 -7.29 -20.76
N LEU A 270 -46.09 -8.35 -20.39
CA LEU A 270 -45.95 -9.66 -20.99
C LEU A 270 -46.60 -9.59 -22.38
N SER A 271 -45.80 -9.34 -23.40
CA SER A 271 -46.15 -9.65 -24.79
C SER A 271 -45.06 -10.55 -25.39
N GLY A 272 -45.03 -11.79 -24.91
CA GLY A 272 -44.39 -12.90 -25.63
C GLY A 272 -45.45 -13.56 -26.49
N GLY A 273 -45.37 -13.38 -27.81
CA GLY A 273 -46.27 -14.00 -28.78
C GLY A 273 -46.16 -15.52 -28.76
N GLU A 274 -47.31 -16.18 -28.81
CA GLU A 274 -47.42 -17.58 -29.22
C GLU A 274 -47.30 -17.64 -30.75
N GLU A 275 -46.26 -18.29 -31.25
CA GLU A 275 -46.27 -18.88 -32.59
C GLU A 275 -47.10 -20.18 -32.55
N LYS A 276 -48.18 -20.20 -33.33
CA LYS A 276 -48.67 -21.37 -34.07
C LYS A 276 -49.23 -20.92 -35.41
#